data_AF-A0A7R9WVG7-F1
#
_entry.id   AF-A0A7R9WVG7-F1
#
_cell.length_a   1.000
_cell.length_b   1.000
_cell.length_c   1.000
_cell.angle_alpha   90.00
_cell.angle_beta   90.00
_cell.angle_gamma   90.00
#
_symmetry.space_group_name_H-M   'P 1'
#
loop_
_entity.id
_entity.type
_entity.pdbx_description
1 polymer ?
#
loop_
_entity_poly.entity_id
_entity_poly.type
_entity_poly.pdbx_seq_one_letter_code
_entity_poly.pdbx_strand_id
1 'polypeptide(L)'
;EVQTSDSGGASIQHHFTNSIFPRIAILNRRVTRRLLQSTTISLRLQEHFHLPYKPSVFYFENMSYQDQARAFTNVDILIAPHGAQLTGIFFMPRCGSVIEIFPSKYYLPD
;
A
#
# COMPACT_ATOMS: atom_id res chain seq x y z
N GLU A 1 -26.85 -5.10 41.65
CA GLU A 1 -25.42 -4.95 41.32
C GLU A 1 -25.25 -5.23 39.83
N VAL A 2 -24.41 -4.45 39.18
CA VAL A 2 -24.35 -4.27 37.72
C VAL A 2 -23.81 -5.50 37.00
N GLN A 3 -24.38 -5.75 35.83
CA GLN A 3 -24.11 -6.74 34.81
C GLN A 3 -22.79 -6.44 34.07
N THR A 4 -21.91 -7.43 33.89
CA THR A 4 -21.00 -7.48 32.73
C THR A 4 -20.86 -8.92 32.26
N SER A 5 -21.66 -9.28 31.26
CA SER A 5 -21.43 -10.42 30.38
C SER A 5 -20.17 -10.14 29.56
N ASP A 6 -19.20 -11.03 29.65
CA ASP A 6 -17.96 -11.01 28.87
C ASP A 6 -18.32 -11.24 27.39
N SER A 7 -18.58 -10.15 26.67
CA SER A 7 -18.83 -10.18 25.23
C SER A 7 -17.52 -10.47 24.52
N GLY A 8 -17.46 -11.65 23.90
CA GLY A 8 -16.31 -12.17 23.16
C GLY A 8 -15.54 -11.09 22.40
N GLY A 9 -14.30 -10.86 22.84
CA GLY A 9 -13.30 -10.19 22.05
C GLY A 9 -13.08 -11.02 20.80
N ALA A 10 -13.67 -10.60 19.68
CA ALA A 10 -13.30 -11.09 18.37
C ALA A 10 -11.80 -10.79 18.20
N SER A 11 -10.96 -11.80 18.42
CA SER A 11 -9.56 -11.75 18.04
C SER A 11 -9.55 -11.42 16.55
N ILE A 12 -9.12 -10.19 16.21
CA ILE A 12 -8.80 -9.85 14.83
C ILE A 12 -7.63 -10.75 14.48
N GLN A 13 -7.94 -11.92 13.92
CA GLN A 13 -6.95 -12.80 13.32
C GLN A 13 -6.39 -12.00 12.14
N HIS A 14 -5.23 -11.38 12.38
CA HIS A 14 -4.43 -10.87 11.28
C HIS A 14 -4.08 -12.08 10.41
N HIS A 15 -4.74 -12.18 9.26
CA HIS A 15 -4.42 -13.15 8.24
C HIS A 15 -3.02 -12.82 7.70
N PHE A 16 -1.99 -13.31 8.39
CA PHE A 16 -0.70 -13.54 7.78
C PHE A 16 -0.95 -14.56 6.70
N THR A 17 -0.95 -14.11 5.44
CA THR A 17 -1.03 -15.04 4.33
C THR A 17 0.21 -15.93 4.41
N ASN A 18 0.06 -17.26 4.37
CA ASN A 18 1.18 -18.23 4.31
C ASN A 18 2.03 -18.11 3.02
N SER A 19 1.96 -16.97 2.32
CA SER A 19 2.79 -16.63 1.17
C SER A 19 4.18 -16.25 1.65
N ILE A 20 5.19 -16.91 1.11
CA ILE A 20 6.60 -16.51 1.28
C ILE A 20 6.97 -15.27 0.43
N PHE A 21 6.07 -14.82 -0.47
CA PHE A 21 6.26 -13.63 -1.30
C PHE A 21 5.41 -12.46 -0.81
N PRO A 22 5.98 -11.23 -0.71
CA PRO A 22 5.26 -10.05 -0.23
C PRO A 22 4.35 -9.44 -1.29
N ARG A 23 3.10 -9.10 -0.92
CA ARG A 23 2.14 -8.42 -1.79
C ARG A 23 2.62 -6.98 -2.03
N ILE A 24 3.17 -6.74 -3.22
CA ILE A 24 3.71 -5.42 -3.60
C ILE A 24 2.67 -4.63 -4.38
N ALA A 25 2.52 -3.35 -4.06
CA ALA A 25 1.69 -2.45 -4.83
C ALA A 25 2.33 -1.08 -5.07
N ILE A 26 1.95 -0.45 -6.17
CA ILE A 26 2.32 0.92 -6.55
C ILE A 26 1.06 1.78 -6.49
N LEU A 27 0.98 2.67 -5.51
CA LEU A 27 -0.05 3.72 -5.46
C LEU A 27 0.47 4.92 -6.27
N ASN A 28 -0.21 5.22 -7.38
CA ASN A 28 0.18 6.31 -8.27
C ASN A 28 -0.95 7.34 -8.44
N ARG A 29 -0.60 8.49 -9.02
CA ARG A 29 -1.51 9.61 -9.30
C ARG A 29 -1.70 9.77 -10.80
N ARG A 30 -2.89 10.17 -11.21
CA ARG A 30 -3.20 10.40 -12.63
C ARG A 30 -2.63 11.72 -13.14
N VAL A 31 -2.67 12.77 -12.31
CA VAL A 31 -2.44 14.14 -12.75
C VAL A 31 -1.04 14.65 -12.41
N THR A 32 -0.78 15.01 -11.14
CA THR A 32 0.48 15.64 -10.71
C THR A 32 1.23 14.77 -9.71
N ARG A 33 2.55 15.01 -9.57
CA ARG A 33 3.43 14.30 -8.61
C ARG A 33 3.29 12.78 -8.76
N ARG A 34 3.37 12.29 -10.00
CA ARG A 34 3.15 10.90 -10.39
C ARG A 34 4.43 10.22 -10.86
N LEU A 35 4.48 8.91 -10.72
CA LEU A 35 5.48 8.07 -11.36
C LEU A 35 5.12 7.89 -12.84
N LEU A 36 6.00 8.35 -13.73
CA LEU A 36 5.74 8.37 -15.18
C LEU A 36 5.65 6.97 -15.79
N GLN A 37 6.39 5.99 -15.25
CA GLN A 37 6.50 4.64 -15.80
C GLN A 37 6.15 3.56 -14.76
N SER A 38 5.11 3.78 -13.97
CA SER A 38 4.68 2.84 -12.91
C SER A 38 4.44 1.40 -13.42
N THR A 39 3.87 1.22 -14.61
CA THR A 39 3.70 -0.12 -15.22
C THR A 39 5.04 -0.79 -15.53
N THR A 40 6.00 -0.04 -16.08
CA THR A 40 7.35 -0.56 -16.36
C THR A 40 8.07 -0.91 -15.07
N ILE A 41 7.95 -0.08 -14.02
CA ILE A 41 8.50 -0.37 -12.69
C ILE A 41 7.89 -1.68 -12.16
N SER A 42 6.57 -1.84 -12.22
CA SER A 42 5.88 -3.06 -11.80
C SER A 42 6.39 -4.31 -12.54
N LEU A 43 6.54 -4.24 -13.87
CA LEU A 43 7.07 -5.35 -14.66
C LEU A 43 8.53 -5.67 -14.31
N ARG A 44 9.37 -4.64 -14.17
CA ARG A 44 10.78 -4.82 -13.78
C ARG A 44 10.95 -5.40 -12.39
N LEU A 45 10.10 -5.03 -11.44
CA LEU A 45 10.08 -5.62 -10.11
C LEU A 45 9.73 -7.10 -10.18
N GLN A 46 8.72 -7.46 -10.97
CA GLN A 46 8.34 -8.86 -11.17
C GLN A 46 9.50 -9.68 -11.76
N GLU A 47 10.10 -9.20 -12.85
CA GLU A 47 11.21 -9.87 -13.55
C GLU A 47 12.44 -9.99 -12.65
N HIS A 48 12.90 -8.87 -12.06
CA HIS A 48 14.16 -8.81 -11.32
C HIS A 48 14.13 -9.67 -10.04
N PHE A 49 13.01 -9.64 -9.31
CA PHE A 49 12.85 -10.38 -8.06
C PHE A 49 12.16 -11.74 -8.25
N HIS A 50 11.89 -12.16 -9.49
CA HIS A 50 11.24 -13.44 -9.82
C HIS A 50 9.92 -13.63 -9.06
N LEU A 51 9.13 -12.56 -8.95
CA LEU A 51 7.88 -12.60 -8.20
C LEU A 51 6.85 -13.46 -8.94
N PRO A 52 6.07 -14.29 -8.21
CA PRO A 52 5.05 -15.14 -8.83
C PRO A 52 3.85 -14.34 -9.35
N TYR A 53 3.79 -13.04 -9.04
CA TYR A 53 2.76 -12.12 -9.51
C TYR A 53 3.36 -10.76 -9.87
N LYS A 54 2.66 -10.07 -10.76
CA LYS A 54 2.97 -8.68 -11.10
C LYS A 54 2.48 -7.75 -9.98
N PRO A 55 3.35 -6.89 -9.40
CA PRO A 55 2.92 -5.86 -8.45
C PRO A 55 1.75 -5.02 -8.99
N SER A 56 0.73 -4.80 -8.18
CA SER A 56 -0.45 -4.05 -8.61
C SER A 56 -0.12 -2.56 -8.77
N VAL A 57 -0.80 -1.88 -9.69
CA VAL A 57 -0.72 -0.42 -9.83
C VAL A 57 -2.14 0.11 -9.68
N PHE A 58 -2.37 0.97 -8.68
CA PHE A 58 -3.69 1.54 -8.42
C PHE A 58 -3.64 3.05 -8.26
N TYR A 59 -4.82 3.66 -8.41
CA TYR A 59 -5.07 5.09 -8.46
C TYR A 59 -6.32 5.38 -7.64
N PHE A 60 -6.28 6.39 -6.77
CA PHE A 60 -7.44 6.73 -5.94
C PHE A 60 -8.46 7.62 -6.63
N GLU A 61 -8.10 8.25 -7.75
CA GLU A 61 -9.04 8.99 -8.57
C GLU A 61 -10.17 8.04 -9.02
N ASN A 62 -11.36 8.25 -8.45
CA ASN A 62 -12.61 7.49 -8.62
C ASN A 62 -12.81 6.26 -7.71
N MET A 63 -11.99 6.05 -6.68
CA MET A 63 -12.23 5.03 -5.66
C MET A 63 -13.03 5.59 -4.48
N SER A 64 -14.01 4.82 -3.98
CA SER A 64 -14.68 5.16 -2.71
C SER A 64 -13.67 5.12 -1.56
N TYR A 65 -13.96 5.82 -0.47
CA TYR A 65 -13.12 5.79 0.73
C TYR A 65 -12.92 4.35 1.25
N GLN A 66 -13.99 3.55 1.25
CA GLN A 66 -13.96 2.15 1.69
C GLN A 66 -13.08 1.29 0.78
N ASP A 67 -13.05 1.57 -0.52
CA ASP A 67 -12.17 0.86 -1.46
C ASP A 67 -10.71 1.30 -1.28
N GLN A 68 -10.47 2.59 -1.03
CA GLN A 68 -9.13 3.10 -0.74
C GLN A 68 -8.56 2.45 0.53
N ALA A 69 -9.33 2.42 1.62
CA ALA A 69 -8.93 1.76 2.86
C ALA A 69 -8.65 0.26 2.64
N ARG A 70 -9.52 -0.45 1.91
CA ARG A 70 -9.32 -1.87 1.56
C ARG A 70 -8.11 -2.11 0.66
N ALA A 71 -7.71 -1.15 -0.17
CA ALA A 71 -6.52 -1.29 -0.99
C ALA A 71 -5.25 -1.40 -0.12
N PHE A 72 -5.17 -0.65 0.99
CA PHE A 72 -4.02 -0.69 1.89
C PHE A 72 -3.94 -1.97 2.74
N THR A 73 -5.07 -2.55 3.14
CA THR A 73 -5.07 -3.74 4.03
C THR A 73 -4.47 -4.99 3.37
N ASN A 74 -4.36 -5.01 2.04
CA ASN A 74 -3.89 -6.13 1.25
C ASN A 74 -2.47 -5.92 0.67
N VAL A 75 -1.67 -5.02 1.24
CA VAL A 75 -0.34 -4.62 0.73
C VAL A 75 0.73 -4.79 1.80
N ASP A 76 1.76 -5.57 1.51
CA ASP A 76 2.92 -5.75 2.41
C ASP A 76 4.00 -4.70 2.13
N ILE A 77 4.21 -4.36 0.85
CA ILE A 77 5.15 -3.32 0.42
C ILE A 77 4.43 -2.34 -0.50
N LEU A 78 4.29 -1.10 -0.05
CA LEU A 78 3.70 -0.01 -0.82
C LEU A 78 4.79 0.88 -1.41
N ILE A 79 4.75 1.11 -2.72
CA ILE A 79 5.60 2.05 -3.43
C ILE A 79 4.74 3.23 -3.86
N ALA A 80 5.11 4.47 -3.55
CA ALA A 80 4.32 5.62 -3.94
C ALA A 80 5.17 6.89 -4.07
N PRO A 81 4.79 7.85 -4.95
CA PRO A 81 5.32 9.19 -4.86
C PRO A 81 4.85 9.86 -3.57
N HIS A 82 5.73 10.70 -2.99
CA HIS A 82 5.49 11.42 -1.75
C HIS A 82 4.21 12.26 -1.79
N GLY A 83 3.52 12.31 -0.65
CA GLY A 83 2.46 13.28 -0.36
C GLY A 83 1.18 12.67 0.21
N ALA A 84 0.12 13.48 0.22
CA ALA A 84 -1.11 13.22 0.97
C ALA A 84 -1.87 11.92 0.62
N GLN A 85 -1.58 11.28 -0.51
CA GLN A 85 -2.19 9.97 -0.83
C GLN A 85 -1.71 8.84 0.10
N LEU A 86 -0.60 9.04 0.81
CA LEU A 86 -0.08 8.10 1.80
C LEU A 86 -0.78 8.18 3.16
N THR A 87 -1.81 9.04 3.31
CA THR A 87 -2.57 9.12 4.56
C THR A 87 -3.21 7.79 4.97
N GLY A 88 -3.49 6.87 4.04
CA GLY A 88 -4.07 5.56 4.36
C GLY A 88 -3.10 4.47 4.79
N ILE A 89 -1.78 4.75 4.92
CA ILE A 89 -0.80 3.72 5.33
C ILE A 89 -1.07 3.11 6.70
N PHE A 90 -1.84 3.78 7.58
CA PHE A 90 -2.25 3.21 8.86
C PHE A 90 -3.19 1.99 8.72
N PHE A 91 -3.81 1.81 7.55
CA PHE A 91 -4.61 0.62 7.24
C PHE A 91 -3.75 -0.57 6.77
N MET A 92 -2.45 -0.37 6.53
CA MET A 92 -1.56 -1.46 6.13
C MET A 92 -1.40 -2.51 7.24
N PRO A 93 -1.13 -3.77 6.89
CA PRO A 93 -0.82 -4.80 7.87
C PRO A 93 0.39 -4.43 8.74
N ARG A 94 0.45 -5.00 9.95
CA ARG A 94 1.63 -4.89 10.82
C ARG A 94 2.86 -5.39 10.06
N CYS A 95 3.99 -4.70 10.25
CA CYS A 95 5.23 -4.93 9.50
C CYS A 95 5.16 -4.57 8.01
N GLY A 96 4.09 -3.93 7.56
CA GLY A 96 4.02 -3.32 6.22
C GLY A 96 5.09 -2.25 6.05
N SER A 97 5.65 -2.15 4.84
CA SER A 97 6.72 -1.23 4.50
C SER A 97 6.30 -0.26 3.40
N VAL A 98 6.76 0.98 3.50
CA VAL A 98 6.51 2.04 2.50
C VAL A 98 7.83 2.46 1.86
N ILE A 99 7.89 2.45 0.54
CA ILE A 99 8.96 3.04 -0.27
C ILE A 99 8.40 4.34 -0.85
N GLU A 100 8.78 5.45 -0.24
CA GLU A 100 8.34 6.78 -0.62
C GLU A 100 9.32 7.44 -1.60
N ILE A 101 8.82 7.87 -2.75
CA ILE A 101 9.64 8.44 -3.83
C ILE A 101 9.43 9.95 -3.89
N PHE A 102 10.52 10.69 -3.75
CA PHE A 102 10.52 12.16 -3.84
C PHE A 102 10.98 12.61 -5.23
N PRO A 103 10.40 13.70 -5.78
CA PRO A 103 10.93 14.35 -6.97
C PRO A 103 12.40 14.74 -6.80
N SER A 104 13.12 14.87 -7.92
CA SER A 104 14.46 15.48 -7.89
C SER A 104 14.38 16.89 -7.27
N LYS A 105 15.41 17.24 -6.50
CA LYS A 105 15.52 18.54 -5.80
C LYS A 105 14.43 18.82 -4.74
N TYR A 106 13.70 17.80 -4.27
CA TYR A 106 12.63 18.02 -3.28
C TYR A 106 13.16 18.58 -1.95
N TYR A 107 14.28 18.03 -1.44
CA TYR A 107 14.87 18.47 -0.18
C TYR A 107 15.95 19.55 -0.33
N LEU A 108 16.57 19.61 -1.51
CA LEU A 108 17.65 20.54 -1.84
C LEU A 108 17.28 21.26 -3.16
N PRO A 109 16.44 22.31 -3.09
CA PRO A 109 16.16 23.18 -4.23
C PRO A 109 17.41 24.01 -4.62
N ASP A 110 17.44 24.51 -5.85
CA ASP A 110 18.52 25.39 -6.36
C ASP A 110 18.60 26.72 -5.59
#